data_AF-A0A8H8SM63-F1
#
_entry.id   AF-A0A8H8SM63-F1
#
_cell.length_a   1.000
_cell.length_b   1.000
_cell.length_c   1.000
_cell.angle_alpha   90.00
_cell.angle_beta   90.00
_cell.angle_gamma   90.00
#
_symmetry.space_group_name_H-M   'P 1'
#
loop_
_entity.id
_entity.type
_entity.pdbx_description
1 polymer ?
#
loop_
_entity_poly.entity_id
_entity_poly.type
_entity_poly.pdbx_seq_one_letter_code
_entity_poly.pdbx_strand_id
1 'polypeptide(L)'
;MVAPEGARGLSLQFHDLDHLKLKVGCDDFDVNGSHIQAIASSLHFSPKLRTLELEILSSWSLRALCAGLKTMTFPCLHTIRAQGHLQDDWRSLSEYGDDALYAFLARHPGLQVVQFDRGYDSTRGCPSDALAVVFPSLRALEAPPDFCYALAMSHKNCQIRSLSVAYLREAEAALIRDTLPCLPILQRLNITDYYDRKRSIIKNVITCGCESLEELQVGTESMFSAKPSRIDLRPCLSRIASPEIWTKRMA
;
A
#
# COMPACT_ATOMS: atom_id res chain seq x y z
N MET A 1 39.75 13.83 32.99
CA MET A 1 39.14 13.20 31.81
C MET A 1 37.75 13.77 31.66
N VAL A 2 37.63 14.78 30.81
CA VAL A 2 36.37 15.46 30.50
C VAL A 2 35.66 14.61 29.45
N ALA A 3 34.38 14.29 29.68
CA ALA A 3 33.54 13.58 28.72
C ALA A 3 33.43 14.40 27.42
N PRO A 4 33.45 13.79 26.23
CA PRO A 4 33.36 14.54 25.00
C PRO A 4 31.96 15.16 24.87
N GLU A 5 31.98 16.47 24.66
CA GLU A 5 30.83 17.32 24.39
C GLU A 5 30.09 16.87 23.11
N GLY A 6 28.76 16.84 23.20
CA GLY A 6 27.89 17.36 22.16
C GLY A 6 27.96 16.71 20.78
N ALA A 7 27.35 15.53 20.63
CA ALA A 7 26.59 15.28 19.41
C ALA A 7 25.40 16.25 19.39
N ARG A 8 25.64 17.49 18.96
CA ARG A 8 24.57 18.40 18.53
C ARG A 8 23.91 17.68 17.35
N GLY A 9 22.81 16.99 17.61
CA GLY A 9 21.96 16.44 16.57
C GLY A 9 21.65 17.57 15.60
N LEU A 10 22.15 17.47 14.37
CA LEU A 10 21.82 18.40 13.31
C LEU A 10 20.31 18.31 13.11
N SER A 11 19.54 19.25 13.69
CA SER A 11 18.13 19.39 13.35
C SER A 11 18.07 20.03 11.97
N LEU A 12 18.04 19.20 10.93
CA LEU A 12 17.72 19.68 9.60
C LEU A 12 16.23 20.06 9.60
N GLN A 13 15.97 21.36 9.75
CA GLN A 13 14.65 21.94 9.59
C GLN A 13 14.45 22.18 8.10
N PHE A 14 13.67 21.30 7.47
CA PHE A 14 13.26 21.47 6.08
C PHE A 14 11.97 22.28 6.05
N HIS A 15 11.95 23.37 5.30
CA HIS A 15 10.78 24.22 5.13
C HIS A 15 10.17 24.02 3.74
N ASP A 16 8.84 24.11 3.66
CA ASP A 16 8.10 24.10 2.40
C ASP A 16 8.36 22.88 1.49
N LEU A 17 8.65 21.71 2.07
CA LEU A 17 8.77 20.49 1.27
C LEU A 17 7.43 20.16 0.61
N ASP A 18 7.48 19.90 -0.70
CA ASP A 18 6.39 19.30 -1.47
C ASP A 18 6.56 17.78 -1.57
N HIS A 19 7.80 17.29 -1.59
CA HIS A 19 8.13 15.88 -1.67
C HIS A 19 9.21 15.52 -0.63
N LEU A 20 8.90 14.58 0.25
CA LEU A 20 9.89 13.94 1.10
C LEU A 20 10.07 12.49 0.66
N LYS A 21 11.31 12.12 0.33
CA LYS A 21 11.73 10.74 0.15
C LYS A 21 12.92 10.46 1.03
N LEU A 22 12.74 9.57 2.00
CA LEU A 22 13.78 9.15 2.93
C LEU A 22 14.02 7.65 2.78
N LYS A 23 15.26 7.28 2.50
CA LYS A 23 15.71 5.88 2.48
C LYS A 23 16.75 5.68 3.57
N VAL A 24 16.51 4.76 4.48
CA VAL A 24 17.39 4.44 5.60
C VAL A 24 17.79 2.98 5.51
N GLY A 25 19.09 2.74 5.31
CA GLY A 25 19.66 1.39 5.20
C GLY A 25 20.51 0.97 6.38
N CYS A 26 20.32 1.58 7.56
CA CYS A 26 21.14 1.33 8.74
C CYS A 26 20.31 0.73 9.87
N ASP A 27 20.85 -0.31 10.52
CA ASP A 27 20.21 -1.04 11.62
C ASP A 27 20.08 -0.19 12.91
N ASP A 28 20.90 0.86 13.05
CA ASP A 28 20.93 1.77 14.22
C ASP A 28 19.86 2.87 14.15
N PHE A 29 18.97 2.83 13.16
CA PHE A 29 17.88 3.78 13.10
C PHE A 29 16.88 3.49 14.23
N ASP A 30 17.01 4.22 15.34
CA ASP A 30 16.08 4.17 16.48
C ASP A 30 14.63 4.37 16.04
N VAL A 31 14.00 3.21 15.94
CA VAL A 31 12.74 2.91 15.30
C VAL A 31 11.53 3.48 16.03
N ASN A 32 11.64 3.55 17.36
CA ASN A 32 10.54 3.89 18.25
C ASN A 32 10.84 5.13 19.10
N GLY A 33 12.01 5.74 18.92
CA GLY A 33 12.45 6.88 19.71
C GLY A 33 12.76 8.11 18.88
N SER A 34 14.00 8.58 18.99
CA SER A 34 14.38 9.96 18.65
C SER A 34 14.32 10.28 17.15
N HIS A 35 14.58 9.31 16.28
CA HIS A 35 14.64 9.56 14.83
C HIS A 35 13.25 9.73 14.20
N ILE A 36 12.27 8.91 14.57
CA ILE A 36 10.88 9.09 14.10
C ILE A 36 10.32 10.44 14.58
N GLN A 37 10.62 10.83 15.82
CA GLN A 37 10.25 12.15 16.33
C GLN A 37 10.95 13.30 15.58
N ALA A 38 12.21 13.11 15.19
CA ALA A 38 12.92 14.08 14.37
C ALA A 38 12.26 14.23 12.98
N ILE A 39 11.87 13.13 12.33
CA ILE A 39 11.13 13.17 11.06
C ILE A 39 9.81 13.91 11.24
N ALA A 40 9.01 13.56 12.27
CA ALA A 40 7.75 14.23 12.55
C ALA A 40 7.93 15.74 12.80
N SER A 41 8.99 16.11 13.52
CA SER A 41 9.33 17.52 13.80
C SER A 41 9.73 18.27 12.54
N SER A 42 10.53 17.67 11.65
CA SER A 42 10.90 18.29 10.38
C SER A 42 9.70 18.46 9.46
N LEU A 43 8.76 17.51 9.47
CA LEU A 43 7.53 17.59 8.69
C LEU A 43 6.62 18.75 9.13
N HIS A 44 6.71 19.20 10.39
CA HIS A 44 5.94 20.33 10.93
C HIS A 44 6.06 21.62 10.09
N PHE A 45 7.23 21.81 9.48
CA PHE A 45 7.56 22.99 8.69
C PHE A 45 7.19 22.87 7.20
N SER A 46 6.50 21.80 6.82
CA SER A 46 6.16 21.47 5.43
C SER A 46 4.66 21.21 5.24
N PRO A 47 3.77 22.20 5.48
CA PRO A 47 2.32 22.01 5.40
C PRO A 47 1.80 21.71 3.98
N LYS A 48 2.59 22.01 2.94
CA LYS A 48 2.26 21.79 1.53
C LYS A 48 2.71 20.42 1.01
N LEU A 49 3.16 19.53 1.88
CA LEU A 49 3.64 18.21 1.50
C LEU A 49 2.62 17.46 0.65
N ARG A 50 3.06 16.99 -0.52
CA ARG A 50 2.28 16.22 -1.49
C ARG A 50 2.61 14.74 -1.47
N THR A 51 3.86 14.42 -1.18
CA THR A 51 4.38 13.07 -1.18
C THR A 51 5.22 12.81 0.05
N LEU A 52 4.93 11.71 0.74
CA LEU A 52 5.75 11.16 1.81
C LEU A 52 6.16 9.73 1.45
N GLU A 53 7.44 9.52 1.14
CA GLU A 53 8.02 8.20 0.87
C GLU A 53 9.08 7.89 1.92
N LEU A 54 8.88 6.80 2.67
CA LEU A 54 9.80 6.30 3.68
C LEU A 54 10.14 4.87 3.33
N GLU A 55 11.43 4.58 3.15
CA GLU A 55 11.96 3.23 2.93
C GLU A 55 13.00 2.96 4.03
N ILE A 56 12.58 2.26 5.09
CA ILE A 56 13.43 2.04 6.28
C ILE A 56 13.66 0.53 6.43
N LEU A 57 14.91 0.10 6.21
CA LEU A 57 15.28 -1.32 6.20
C LEU A 57 15.35 -1.94 7.60
N SER A 58 15.45 -1.14 8.66
CA SER A 58 15.22 -1.64 10.02
C SER A 58 13.72 -1.80 10.28
N SER A 59 13.35 -2.57 11.32
CA SER A 59 11.96 -2.61 11.79
C SER A 59 11.44 -1.19 12.01
N TRP A 60 10.17 -0.87 11.72
CA TRP A 60 9.57 0.42 12.08
C TRP A 60 8.05 0.50 12.10
N SER A 61 7.52 1.53 12.76
CA SER A 61 6.08 1.75 12.89
C SER A 61 5.67 3.09 12.28
N LEU A 62 4.83 3.04 11.25
CA LEU A 62 4.13 4.19 10.71
C LEU A 62 3.17 4.77 11.76
N ARG A 63 2.56 3.93 12.61
CA ARG A 63 1.73 4.41 13.73
C ARG A 63 2.53 5.31 14.68
N ALA A 64 3.78 4.97 15.01
CA ALA A 64 4.64 5.81 15.84
C ALA A 64 4.92 7.17 15.19
N LEU A 65 5.16 7.21 13.87
CA LEU A 65 5.31 8.46 13.11
C LEU A 65 4.02 9.28 13.15
N CYS A 66 2.88 8.66 12.88
CA CYS A 66 1.57 9.31 12.91
C CYS A 66 1.24 9.88 14.30
N ALA A 67 1.62 9.17 15.37
CA ALA A 67 1.50 9.67 16.74
C ALA A 67 2.36 10.91 17.00
N GLY A 68 3.58 10.95 16.47
CA GLY A 68 4.46 12.13 16.51
C GLY A 68 3.90 13.34 15.75
N LEU A 69 3.21 13.09 14.63
CA LEU A 69 2.55 14.13 13.83
C LEU A 69 1.28 14.69 14.49
N LYS A 70 0.72 14.02 15.51
CA LYS A 70 -0.44 14.45 16.31
C LYS A 70 -1.61 14.95 15.45
N THR A 71 -1.99 16.23 15.56
CA THR A 71 -3.11 16.87 14.85
C THR A 71 -2.72 17.47 13.51
N MET A 72 -1.48 17.26 13.06
CA MET A 72 -1.01 17.84 11.82
C MET A 72 -1.79 17.30 10.62
N THR A 73 -2.05 18.22 9.69
CA THR A 73 -2.72 17.97 8.41
C THR A 73 -1.85 18.48 7.28
N PHE A 74 -1.79 17.70 6.20
CA PHE A 74 -1.13 18.03 4.95
C PHE A 74 -2.21 18.08 3.86
N PRO A 75 -2.88 19.22 3.63
CA PRO A 75 -4.05 19.30 2.75
C PRO A 75 -3.77 18.87 1.31
N CYS A 76 -2.50 18.94 0.89
CA CYS A 76 -2.06 18.56 -0.45
C CYS A 76 -1.45 17.16 -0.51
N LEU A 77 -1.51 16.35 0.55
CA LEU A 77 -0.91 15.01 0.57
C LEU A 77 -1.74 14.05 -0.26
N HIS A 78 -1.15 13.55 -1.35
CA HIS A 78 -1.78 12.60 -2.27
C HIS A 78 -1.07 11.25 -2.30
N THR A 79 0.19 11.20 -1.88
CA THR A 79 1.01 9.98 -1.93
C THR A 79 1.62 9.69 -0.58
N ILE A 80 1.37 8.49 -0.07
CA ILE A 80 2.10 7.92 1.06
C ILE A 80 2.71 6.57 0.67
N ARG A 81 4.00 6.40 0.92
CA ARG A 81 4.70 5.13 0.77
C ARG A 81 5.48 4.85 2.04
N ALA A 82 5.18 3.75 2.69
CA ALA A 82 5.88 3.24 3.86
C ALA A 82 6.42 1.85 3.52
N GLN A 83 7.74 1.77 3.34
CA GLN A 83 8.46 0.59 2.90
C GLN A 83 9.49 0.09 3.92
N GLY A 84 9.86 -1.19 3.80
CA GLY A 84 10.78 -1.91 4.67
C GLY A 84 10.09 -2.82 5.68
N HIS A 85 10.65 -2.94 6.88
CA HIS A 85 10.16 -3.87 7.90
C HIS A 85 9.07 -3.23 8.79
N LEU A 86 7.90 -2.99 8.22
CA LEU A 86 6.80 -2.35 8.93
C LEU A 86 6.21 -3.28 10.01
N GLN A 87 6.13 -2.80 11.25
CA GLN A 87 5.63 -3.53 12.42
C GLN A 87 4.15 -3.23 12.74
N ASP A 88 3.46 -2.45 11.90
CA ASP A 88 2.08 -2.06 12.17
C ASP A 88 1.11 -3.23 11.99
N ASP A 89 0.36 -3.53 13.05
CA ASP A 89 -0.79 -4.43 12.98
C ASP A 89 -2.00 -3.68 12.42
N TRP A 90 -2.40 -4.06 11.20
CA TRP A 90 -3.54 -3.48 10.49
C TRP A 90 -4.90 -3.94 11.04
N ARG A 91 -4.96 -5.00 11.85
CA ARG A 91 -6.21 -5.49 12.48
C ARG A 91 -6.71 -4.54 13.55
N SER A 92 -5.80 -3.79 14.18
CA SER A 92 -6.13 -2.82 15.22
C SER A 92 -6.53 -1.45 14.67
N LEU A 93 -6.69 -1.31 13.34
CA LEU A 93 -7.38 -0.16 12.75
C LEU A 93 -8.84 -0.19 13.19
N SER A 94 -9.09 0.27 14.41
CA SER A 94 -10.42 0.41 14.96
C SER A 94 -11.07 1.66 14.41
N GLU A 95 -12.38 1.61 14.18
CA GLU A 95 -13.20 2.79 13.86
C GLU A 95 -13.22 3.81 15.02
N TYR A 96 -12.74 3.41 16.20
CA TYR A 96 -12.82 4.17 17.45
C TYR A 96 -11.50 4.89 17.75
N GLY A 97 -11.37 6.11 17.21
CA GLY A 97 -10.72 7.29 17.82
C GLY A 97 -9.23 7.29 18.21
N ASP A 98 -8.71 6.20 18.79
CA ASP A 98 -7.42 6.20 19.49
C ASP A 98 -6.26 5.62 18.66
N ASP A 99 -6.53 5.05 17.49
CA ASP A 99 -5.47 4.63 16.58
C ASP A 99 -4.90 5.83 15.82
N ALA A 100 -3.64 6.18 16.12
CA ALA A 100 -2.95 7.33 15.53
C ALA A 100 -2.80 7.23 14.01
N LEU A 101 -2.66 6.01 13.46
CA LEU A 101 -2.57 5.78 12.03
C LEU A 101 -3.94 5.99 11.38
N TYR A 102 -5.02 5.43 11.94
CA TYR A 102 -6.38 5.67 11.49
C TYR A 102 -6.70 7.18 11.49
N ALA A 103 -6.44 7.86 12.62
CA ALA A 103 -6.69 9.29 12.75
C ALA A 103 -5.88 10.10 11.73
N PHE A 104 -4.62 9.71 11.48
CA PHE A 104 -3.80 10.33 10.45
C PHE A 104 -4.43 10.14 9.06
N LEU A 105 -4.77 8.91 8.67
CA LEU A 105 -5.35 8.62 7.36
C LEU A 105 -6.69 9.36 7.17
N ALA A 106 -7.56 9.38 8.19
CA ALA A 106 -8.86 10.06 8.16
C ALA A 106 -8.74 11.57 7.91
N ARG A 107 -7.64 12.21 8.35
CA ARG A 107 -7.37 13.64 8.10
C ARG A 107 -6.87 13.92 6.67
N HIS A 108 -6.54 12.89 5.89
CA HIS A 108 -5.98 13.03 4.54
C HIS A 108 -6.85 12.31 3.49
N PRO A 109 -8.13 12.70 3.31
CA PRO A 109 -9.04 12.05 2.37
C PRO A 109 -8.61 12.20 0.89
N GLY A 110 -7.65 13.09 0.61
CA GLY A 110 -7.08 13.31 -0.72
C GLY A 110 -6.02 12.29 -1.14
N LEU A 111 -5.69 11.28 -0.30
CA LEU A 111 -4.72 10.24 -0.66
C LEU A 111 -5.20 9.45 -1.89
N GLN A 112 -4.35 9.44 -2.93
CA GLN A 112 -4.59 8.77 -4.21
C GLN A 112 -3.65 7.60 -4.45
N VAL A 113 -2.46 7.63 -3.85
CA VAL A 113 -1.43 6.59 -3.98
C VAL A 113 -0.99 6.16 -2.59
N VAL A 114 -1.21 4.89 -2.28
CA VAL A 114 -0.85 4.29 -1.00
C VAL A 114 0.01 3.07 -1.26
N GLN A 115 1.16 2.99 -0.61
CA GLN A 115 2.03 1.83 -0.64
C GLN A 115 2.47 1.47 0.76
N PHE A 116 2.12 0.28 1.22
CA PHE A 116 2.51 -0.27 2.50
C PHE A 116 3.22 -1.60 2.25
N ASP A 117 4.48 -1.66 2.66
CA ASP A 117 5.31 -2.86 2.51
C ASP A 117 5.07 -3.86 3.64
N ARG A 118 5.73 -5.02 3.51
CA ARG A 118 5.83 -6.17 4.42
C ARG A 118 5.46 -5.87 5.88
N GLY A 119 4.17 -5.98 6.21
CA GLY A 119 3.72 -6.26 7.56
C GLY A 119 3.79 -7.76 7.81
N TYR A 120 4.47 -8.19 8.86
CA TYR A 120 4.55 -9.60 9.24
C TYR A 120 3.14 -10.18 9.48
N ASP A 121 2.92 -11.35 8.88
CA ASP A 121 1.91 -12.37 9.18
C ASP A 121 0.58 -11.95 9.83
N SER A 122 -0.50 -12.27 9.12
CA SER A 122 -1.90 -12.34 9.57
C SER A 122 -2.71 -11.04 9.60
N THR A 123 -3.20 -10.63 8.42
CA THR A 123 -4.22 -9.58 8.28
C THR A 123 -5.66 -10.12 8.18
N ARG A 124 -5.92 -11.33 8.70
CA ARG A 124 -7.31 -11.73 9.00
C ARG A 124 -7.94 -10.70 9.94
N GLY A 125 -8.96 -9.99 9.47
CA GLY A 125 -9.80 -9.13 10.30
C GLY A 125 -9.59 -7.62 10.18
N CYS A 126 -9.02 -7.10 9.08
CA CYS A 126 -9.08 -5.65 8.85
C CYS A 126 -10.52 -5.21 8.50
N PRO A 127 -11.14 -4.26 9.22
CA PRO A 127 -12.52 -3.83 8.95
C PRO A 127 -12.60 -3.04 7.63
N SER A 128 -13.29 -3.61 6.64
CA SER A 128 -13.43 -3.05 5.28
C SER A 128 -14.03 -1.65 5.26
N ASP A 129 -15.01 -1.39 6.14
CA ASP A 129 -15.73 -0.11 6.18
C ASP A 129 -14.85 1.01 6.75
N ALA A 130 -14.04 0.71 7.76
CA ALA A 130 -13.08 1.65 8.35
C ALA A 130 -12.04 2.10 7.32
N LEU A 131 -11.47 1.16 6.56
CA LEU A 131 -10.48 1.48 5.52
C LEU A 131 -11.06 2.35 4.41
N ALA A 132 -12.30 2.09 4.01
CA ALA A 132 -12.92 2.82 2.92
C ALA A 132 -13.31 4.26 3.29
N VAL A 133 -13.56 4.52 4.58
CA VAL A 133 -13.76 5.89 5.07
C VAL A 133 -12.49 6.71 4.95
N VAL A 134 -11.31 6.12 5.20
CA VAL A 134 -10.04 6.85 5.20
C VAL A 134 -9.37 6.96 3.83
N PHE A 135 -9.83 6.19 2.83
CA PHE A 135 -9.28 6.19 1.47
C PHE A 135 -10.28 6.51 0.34
N PRO A 136 -11.11 7.56 0.45
CA PRO A 136 -12.19 7.81 -0.52
C PRO A 136 -11.70 8.19 -1.93
N SER A 137 -10.44 8.66 -2.07
CA SER A 137 -9.85 9.12 -3.34
C SER A 137 -8.83 8.15 -3.92
N LEU A 138 -8.72 6.94 -3.37
CA LEU A 138 -7.61 6.03 -3.67
C LEU A 138 -7.69 5.48 -5.10
N ARG A 139 -6.58 5.63 -5.85
CA ARG A 139 -6.45 5.22 -7.26
C ARG A 139 -5.40 4.15 -7.47
N ALA A 140 -4.34 4.16 -6.67
CA ALA A 140 -3.26 3.20 -6.72
C ALA A 140 -2.96 2.67 -5.32
N LEU A 141 -3.04 1.35 -5.16
CA LEU A 141 -2.73 0.66 -3.91
C LEU A 141 -1.63 -0.36 -4.15
N GLU A 142 -0.65 -0.37 -3.26
CA GLU A 142 0.23 -1.50 -3.03
C GLU A 142 0.21 -1.88 -1.56
N ALA A 143 -0.20 -3.10 -1.23
CA ALA A 143 -0.34 -3.53 0.15
C ALA A 143 -0.36 -5.07 0.26
N PRO A 144 -0.30 -5.63 1.49
CA PRO A 144 -0.53 -7.05 1.71
C PRO A 144 -1.90 -7.53 1.18
N PRO A 145 -2.04 -8.84 0.86
CA PRO A 145 -3.23 -9.38 0.22
C PRO A 145 -4.54 -9.10 0.94
N ASP A 146 -4.61 -9.31 2.27
CA ASP A 146 -5.89 -9.09 2.97
C ASP A 146 -6.23 -7.60 3.10
N PHE A 147 -5.24 -6.70 3.15
CA PHE A 147 -5.50 -5.26 3.14
C PHE A 147 -6.12 -4.86 1.79
N CYS A 148 -5.53 -5.35 0.69
CA CYS A 148 -6.07 -5.16 -0.65
C CYS A 148 -7.51 -5.71 -0.75
N TYR A 149 -7.74 -6.92 -0.22
CA TYR A 149 -9.05 -7.55 -0.20
C TYR A 149 -10.07 -6.74 0.61
N ALA A 150 -9.77 -6.39 1.86
CA ALA A 150 -10.66 -5.62 2.73
C ALA A 150 -11.04 -4.28 2.11
N LEU A 151 -10.08 -3.60 1.49
CA LEU A 151 -10.33 -2.34 0.81
C LEU A 151 -11.21 -2.55 -0.44
N ALA A 152 -10.92 -3.55 -1.26
CA ALA A 152 -11.68 -3.82 -2.48
C ALA A 152 -13.12 -4.27 -2.22
N MET A 153 -13.34 -5.06 -1.16
CA MET A 153 -14.67 -5.51 -0.75
C MET A 153 -15.55 -4.35 -0.27
N SER A 154 -14.97 -3.20 0.10
CA SER A 154 -15.77 -2.04 0.42
C SER A 154 -16.29 -1.35 -0.84
N HIS A 155 -17.61 -1.23 -0.93
CA HIS A 155 -18.32 -0.59 -2.05
C HIS A 155 -17.93 0.87 -2.34
N LYS A 156 -17.17 1.52 -1.46
CA LYS A 156 -16.72 2.92 -1.64
C LYS A 156 -15.41 3.05 -2.44
N ASN A 157 -14.67 1.96 -2.64
CA ASN A 157 -13.32 2.00 -3.24
C ASN A 157 -13.28 1.61 -4.72
N CYS A 158 -14.39 1.79 -5.45
CA CYS A 158 -14.48 1.50 -6.89
C CYS A 158 -13.59 2.41 -7.78
N GLN A 159 -12.72 3.25 -7.21
CA GLN A 159 -11.85 4.17 -7.94
C GLN A 159 -10.43 3.64 -8.20
N ILE A 160 -10.09 2.47 -7.65
CA ILE A 160 -8.76 1.87 -7.81
C ILE A 160 -8.55 1.44 -9.26
N ARG A 161 -7.53 2.02 -9.89
CA ARG A 161 -7.10 1.71 -11.26
C ARG A 161 -5.81 0.90 -11.29
N SER A 162 -5.04 0.92 -10.21
CA SER A 162 -3.78 0.19 -10.09
C SER A 162 -3.74 -0.54 -8.75
N LEU A 163 -3.62 -1.85 -8.78
CA LEU A 163 -3.49 -2.69 -7.60
C LEU A 163 -2.20 -3.49 -7.70
N SER A 164 -1.40 -3.45 -6.65
CA SER A 164 -0.18 -4.23 -6.49
C SER A 164 -0.32 -5.06 -5.22
N VAL A 165 -0.32 -6.38 -5.37
CA VAL A 165 -0.48 -7.32 -4.27
C VAL A 165 0.85 -8.03 -4.06
N ALA A 166 1.49 -7.77 -2.93
CA ALA A 166 2.77 -8.38 -2.59
C ALA A 166 2.59 -9.67 -1.79
N TYR A 167 3.52 -10.62 -1.94
CA TYR A 167 3.62 -11.86 -1.13
C TYR A 167 2.38 -12.75 -1.13
N LEU A 168 1.63 -12.76 -2.21
CA LEU A 168 0.42 -13.58 -2.31
C LEU A 168 0.77 -15.07 -2.14
N ARG A 169 0.27 -15.73 -1.09
CA ARG A 169 0.47 -17.18 -0.89
C ARG A 169 -0.53 -17.95 -1.76
N GLU A 170 -0.25 -19.24 -2.02
CA GLU A 170 -1.18 -20.08 -2.82
C GLU A 170 -2.58 -20.14 -2.19
N ALA A 171 -2.66 -20.26 -0.86
CA ALA A 171 -3.93 -20.27 -0.12
C ALA A 171 -4.73 -18.96 -0.29
N GLU A 172 -4.05 -17.86 -0.63
CA GLU A 172 -4.61 -16.52 -0.79
C GLU A 172 -4.97 -16.22 -2.25
N ALA A 173 -4.67 -17.12 -3.20
CA ALA A 173 -5.02 -16.92 -4.61
C ALA A 173 -6.53 -16.78 -4.86
N ALA A 174 -7.36 -17.31 -3.94
CA ALA A 174 -8.80 -17.10 -3.94
C ALA A 174 -9.18 -15.64 -3.64
N LEU A 175 -8.40 -14.91 -2.85
CA LEU A 175 -8.65 -13.50 -2.57
C LEU A 175 -8.61 -12.66 -3.85
N ILE A 176 -7.70 -12.96 -4.78
CA ILE A 176 -7.66 -12.28 -6.08
C ILE A 176 -8.94 -12.52 -6.87
N ARG A 177 -9.42 -13.77 -6.90
CA ARG A 177 -10.67 -14.14 -7.58
C ARG A 177 -11.86 -13.34 -7.05
N ASP A 178 -11.89 -13.13 -5.74
CA ASP A 178 -13.01 -12.46 -5.07
C ASP A 178 -12.84 -10.92 -5.09
N THR A 179 -11.61 -10.41 -5.17
CA THR A 179 -11.26 -8.97 -5.24
C THR A 179 -11.56 -8.35 -6.61
N LEU A 180 -11.19 -9.04 -7.70
CA LEU A 180 -11.24 -8.45 -9.04
C LEU A 180 -12.65 -8.00 -9.48
N PRO A 181 -13.74 -8.75 -9.22
CA PRO A 181 -15.08 -8.30 -9.54
C PRO A 181 -15.49 -7.00 -8.82
N CYS A 182 -14.90 -6.72 -7.66
CA CYS A 182 -15.18 -5.51 -6.88
C CYS A 182 -14.44 -4.27 -7.40
N LEU A 183 -13.52 -4.42 -8.34
CA LEU A 183 -12.71 -3.34 -8.91
C LEU A 183 -12.97 -3.16 -10.42
N PRO A 184 -14.17 -2.66 -10.81
CA PRO A 184 -14.63 -2.67 -12.19
C PRO A 184 -13.86 -1.75 -13.15
N ILE A 185 -13.02 -0.86 -12.63
CA ILE A 185 -12.18 0.04 -13.44
C ILE A 185 -10.68 -0.24 -13.27
N LEU A 186 -10.32 -1.40 -12.72
CA LEU A 186 -8.94 -1.78 -12.51
C LEU A 186 -8.24 -1.94 -13.86
N GLN A 187 -7.22 -1.12 -14.12
CA GLN A 187 -6.44 -1.15 -15.36
C GLN A 187 -5.13 -1.92 -15.21
N ARG A 188 -4.54 -1.91 -14.02
CA ARG A 188 -3.23 -2.52 -13.76
C ARG A 188 -3.28 -3.40 -12.52
N LEU A 189 -2.88 -4.66 -12.68
CA LEU A 189 -2.69 -5.61 -11.59
C LEU A 189 -1.24 -6.08 -11.57
N ASN A 190 -0.55 -5.83 -10.48
CA ASN A 190 0.77 -6.37 -10.20
C ASN A 190 0.68 -7.36 -9.05
N ILE A 191 1.32 -8.51 -9.20
CA ILE A 191 1.42 -9.53 -8.15
C ILE A 191 2.90 -9.87 -8.01
N THR A 192 3.49 -9.46 -6.88
CA THR A 192 4.91 -9.64 -6.56
C THR A 192 5.12 -10.73 -5.51
N ASP A 193 6.32 -11.31 -5.49
CA ASP A 193 6.77 -12.30 -4.51
C ASP A 193 5.88 -13.53 -4.33
N TYR A 194 5.41 -14.04 -5.47
CA TYR A 194 4.59 -15.23 -5.52
C TYR A 194 5.43 -16.52 -5.48
N TYR A 195 5.25 -17.32 -4.43
CA TYR A 195 6.13 -18.46 -4.13
C TYR A 195 5.92 -19.72 -5.00
N ASP A 196 4.75 -19.96 -5.63
CA ASP A 196 4.61 -21.14 -6.49
C ASP A 196 3.31 -21.17 -7.34
N ARG A 197 3.38 -21.59 -8.63
CA ARG A 197 2.27 -21.81 -9.60
C ARG A 197 1.59 -20.61 -10.28
N LYS A 198 2.34 -19.73 -10.96
CA LYS A 198 1.85 -18.52 -11.69
C LYS A 198 0.60 -18.76 -12.55
N ARG A 199 0.45 -19.99 -13.09
CA ARG A 199 -0.70 -20.41 -13.91
C ARG A 199 -2.05 -20.31 -13.20
N SER A 200 -2.12 -20.60 -11.90
CA SER A 200 -3.39 -20.54 -11.14
C SER A 200 -3.90 -19.11 -11.00
N ILE A 201 -3.01 -18.19 -10.65
CA ILE A 201 -3.31 -16.75 -10.60
C ILE A 201 -3.72 -16.24 -11.97
N ILE A 202 -2.92 -16.51 -13.01
CA ILE A 202 -3.23 -16.07 -14.37
C ILE A 202 -4.61 -16.61 -14.78
N LYS A 203 -4.93 -17.87 -14.46
CA LYS A 203 -6.26 -18.44 -14.70
C LYS A 203 -7.35 -17.69 -13.93
N ASN A 204 -7.15 -17.37 -12.66
CA ASN A 204 -8.11 -16.60 -11.86
C ASN A 204 -8.32 -15.20 -12.43
N VAL A 205 -7.24 -14.52 -12.82
CA VAL A 205 -7.31 -13.19 -13.47
C VAL A 205 -8.02 -13.27 -14.81
N ILE A 206 -7.77 -14.30 -15.64
CA ILE A 206 -8.48 -14.46 -16.92
C ILE A 206 -9.97 -14.80 -16.68
N THR A 207 -10.28 -15.61 -15.67
CA THR A 207 -11.64 -16.12 -15.44
C THR A 207 -12.54 -15.10 -14.75
N CYS A 208 -11.98 -14.29 -13.84
CA CYS A 208 -12.71 -13.35 -12.99
C CYS A 208 -12.28 -11.90 -13.23
N GLY A 209 -11.47 -11.67 -14.26
CA GLY A 209 -10.85 -10.40 -14.55
C GLY A 209 -11.85 -9.28 -14.77
N CYS A 210 -11.43 -8.10 -14.37
CA CYS A 210 -12.09 -6.86 -14.72
C CYS A 210 -11.96 -6.64 -16.24
N GLU A 211 -13.07 -6.31 -16.91
CA GLU A 211 -13.06 -5.96 -18.35
C GLU A 211 -12.10 -4.81 -18.67
N SER A 212 -11.85 -3.94 -17.69
CA SER A 212 -10.96 -2.79 -17.79
C SER A 212 -9.47 -3.13 -17.63
N LEU A 213 -9.11 -4.39 -17.35
CA LEU A 213 -7.72 -4.76 -17.03
C LEU A 213 -6.84 -4.74 -18.29
N GLU A 214 -5.88 -3.82 -18.31
CA GLU A 214 -4.97 -3.59 -19.44
C GLU A 214 -3.61 -4.27 -19.22
N GLU A 215 -3.09 -4.23 -17.99
CA GLU A 215 -1.76 -4.74 -17.63
C GLU A 215 -1.84 -5.76 -16.49
N LEU A 216 -1.24 -6.93 -16.72
CA LEU A 216 -0.99 -7.92 -15.68
C LEU A 216 0.51 -8.17 -15.56
N GLN A 217 1.04 -7.97 -14.36
CA GLN A 217 2.41 -8.30 -14.01
C GLN A 217 2.40 -9.37 -12.92
N VAL A 218 3.07 -10.50 -13.16
CA VAL A 218 3.23 -11.58 -12.18
C VAL A 218 4.70 -11.95 -12.08
N GLY A 219 5.31 -11.65 -10.93
CA GLY A 219 6.75 -11.81 -10.72
C GLY A 219 7.10 -12.20 -9.29
N THR A 220 8.33 -12.69 -9.12
CA THR A 220 9.00 -12.75 -7.84
C THR A 220 9.99 -11.59 -7.81
N GLU A 221 9.96 -10.73 -6.79
CA GLU A 221 11.09 -9.85 -6.46
C GLU A 221 12.14 -10.69 -5.73
N SER A 222 12.62 -11.74 -6.39
CA SER A 222 13.85 -12.37 -5.96
C SER A 222 14.95 -11.32 -6.10
N MET A 223 15.61 -10.97 -4.99
CA MET A 223 16.90 -10.24 -4.97
C MET A 223 17.94 -10.86 -5.95
N PHE A 224 17.70 -12.08 -6.42
CA PHE A 224 18.45 -12.76 -7.46
C PHE A 224 17.58 -12.96 -8.73
N SER A 225 17.70 -12.02 -9.68
CA SER A 225 17.67 -12.30 -11.11
C SER A 225 16.42 -13.01 -11.71
N ALA A 226 15.25 -12.38 -11.66
CA ALA A 226 14.24 -12.61 -12.70
C ALA A 226 13.47 -11.32 -13.00
N LYS A 227 13.47 -10.86 -14.27
CA LYS A 227 12.59 -9.77 -14.70
C LYS A 227 11.13 -10.24 -14.55
N PRO A 228 10.24 -9.44 -13.95
CA PRO A 228 8.83 -9.78 -13.86
C PRO A 228 8.24 -10.00 -15.26
N SER A 229 7.37 -11.00 -15.40
CA SER A 229 6.68 -11.26 -16.66
C SER A 229 5.53 -10.28 -16.78
N ARG A 230 5.68 -9.29 -17.68
CA ARG A 230 4.58 -8.42 -18.10
C ARG A 230 3.77 -9.10 -19.19
N ILE A 231 2.46 -9.17 -19.00
CA ILE A 231 1.52 -9.70 -19.97
C ILE A 231 0.56 -8.57 -20.31
N ASP A 232 0.61 -8.11 -21.56
CA ASP A 232 -0.44 -7.25 -22.12
C ASP A 232 -1.67 -8.14 -22.36
N LEU A 233 -2.76 -7.87 -21.63
CA LEU A 233 -3.96 -8.68 -21.71
C LEU A 233 -4.93 -8.22 -22.80
N ARG A 234 -4.71 -7.05 -23.42
CA ARG A 234 -5.59 -6.52 -24.47
C ARG A 234 -5.83 -7.52 -25.61
N PRO A 235 -4.83 -8.27 -26.13
CA PRO A 235 -5.05 -9.28 -27.16
C PRO A 235 -5.78 -10.55 -26.66
N CYS A 236 -5.69 -10.85 -25.36
CA CYS A 236 -6.34 -12.02 -24.75
C CYS A 236 -7.82 -11.73 -24.45
N LEU A 237 -8.12 -10.55 -23.93
CA LEU A 237 -9.47 -10.11 -23.59
C LEU A 237 -10.29 -9.82 -24.85
N SER A 238 -9.69 -9.29 -25.92
CA SER A 238 -10.39 -9.05 -27.19
C SER A 238 -10.92 -10.34 -27.86
N ARG A 239 -10.37 -11.51 -27.50
CA ARG A 239 -10.85 -12.83 -27.97
C ARG A 239 -11.94 -13.42 -27.08
N ILE A 240 -12.00 -13.02 -25.81
CA ILE A 240 -13.01 -13.47 -24.83
C ILE A 240 -14.26 -12.59 -24.90
N ALA A 241 -14.09 -11.31 -25.25
CA ALA A 241 -15.17 -10.34 -25.46
C ALA A 241 -15.96 -10.53 -26.76
N SER A 242 -15.86 -11.69 -27.42
CA SER A 242 -16.81 -12.05 -28.48
C SER A 242 -18.17 -12.31 -27.81
N PRO A 243 -19.26 -11.61 -28.20
CA PRO A 243 -20.55 -11.63 -27.48
C PRO A 243 -21.19 -13.01 -27.31
N GLU A 244 -20.72 -14.01 -28.05
CA GLU A 244 -21.27 -15.38 -28.05
C GLU A 244 -20.93 -16.20 -26.80
N ILE A 245 -19.94 -15.79 -25.98
CA ILE A 245 -19.48 -16.59 -24.83
C ILE A 245 -20.21 -16.22 -23.52
N TRP A 246 -20.76 -15.01 -23.41
CA TRP A 246 -21.46 -14.57 -22.19
C TRP A 246 -22.93 -15.03 -22.12
N THR A 247 -23.60 -15.26 -23.25
CA THR A 247 -25.01 -15.65 -23.28
C THR A 247 -25.29 -17.11 -22.88
N LYS A 248 -24.26 -17.93 -22.65
CA LYS A 248 -24.44 -19.32 -22.18
C LYS A 248 -24.25 -19.55 -20.69
N ARG A 249 -24.02 -18.50 -19.87
CA ARG A 249 -23.82 -18.63 -18.41
C ARG A 249 -24.89 -18.00 -17.52
N MET A 250 -26.00 -17.54 -18.11
CA MET A 250 -27.21 -17.13 -17.36
C MET A 250 -28.49 -17.78 -17.91
N ALA A 251 -28.41 -19.05 -18.28
CA ALA A 251 -29.57 -19.92 -18.50
C ALA A 251 -29.47 -21.13 -17.56
#